data_AF-A0A438FLM4-F1
#
_entry.id   AF-A0A438FLM4-F1
#
_cell.length_a   1.000
_cell.length_b   1.000
_cell.length_c   1.000
_cell.angle_alpha   90.00
_cell.angle_beta   90.00
_cell.angle_gamma   90.00
#
_symmetry.space_group_name_H-M   'P 1'
#
loop_
_entity.id
_entity.type
_entity.pdbx_description
1 polymer ?
#
loop_
_entity_poly.entity_id
_entity_poly.type
_entity_poly.pdbx_seq_one_letter_code
_entity_poly.pdbx_strand_id
1 'polypeptide(L)' 'MEESSLTVAPSILDGDNYETWAVRMTVHLQALDVWEAVEENYEVPPLGANPTVAQMKLHKERKTR' A
#
# COMPACT_ATOMS: atom_id res chain seq x y z
N MET A 1 -1.99 23.31 -24.37
CA MET A 1 -2.79 22.07 -24.17
C MET A 1 -1.75 21.04 -23.82
N GLU A 2 -1.38 21.03 -22.55
CA GLU A 2 -0.17 20.35 -22.10
C GLU A 2 -0.57 18.93 -21.69
N GLU A 3 -0.69 18.03 -22.66
CA GLU A 3 -0.64 16.58 -22.40
C GLU A 3 0.80 16.22 -22.00
N SER A 4 1.18 16.54 -20.77
CA SER A 4 2.48 16.15 -20.21
C SER A 4 2.39 14.73 -19.67
N SER A 5 2.60 13.79 -20.60
CA SER A 5 3.13 12.44 -20.39
C SER A 5 2.53 11.62 -19.24
N LEU A 6 1.60 10.74 -19.57
CA LEU A 6 1.23 9.56 -18.76
C LEU A 6 2.35 8.50 -18.67
N THR A 7 3.62 8.91 -18.74
CA THR A 7 4.81 8.05 -18.64
C THR A 7 5.83 8.68 -17.72
N VAL A 8 5.42 8.97 -16.48
CA VAL A 8 6.38 8.92 -15.36
C VAL A 8 6.76 7.45 -15.22
N ALA A 9 7.93 7.10 -15.75
CA ALA A 9 8.60 5.88 -15.30
C ALA A 9 8.62 5.94 -13.76
N PRO A 10 8.25 4.86 -13.04
CA PRO A 10 8.25 4.90 -11.58
C PRO A 10 9.62 5.40 -11.15
N SER A 11 9.66 6.55 -10.47
CA SER A 11 10.85 6.95 -9.75
C SER A 11 11.23 5.73 -8.92
N ILE A 12 12.47 5.26 -9.07
CA ILE A 12 12.96 4.07 -8.36
C ILE A 12 12.55 4.24 -6.91
N LEU A 13 11.74 3.32 -6.40
CA LEU A 13 11.29 3.38 -5.02
C LEU A 13 12.51 3.13 -4.15
N ASP A 14 12.98 4.19 -3.49
CA ASP A 14 14.04 4.18 -2.51
C ASP A 14 13.49 4.64 -1.15
N GLY A 15 14.32 4.54 -0.11
CA GLY A 15 13.92 4.94 1.24
C GLY A 15 13.60 6.43 1.37
N ASP A 16 14.25 7.28 0.57
CA ASP A 16 14.15 8.73 0.68
C ASP A 16 12.88 9.28 0.01
N ASN A 17 12.33 8.61 -1.01
CA ASN A 17 11.12 9.05 -1.71
C ASN A 17 9.83 8.31 -1.31
N TYR A 18 9.90 7.36 -0.36
CA TYR A 18 8.76 6.53 0.04
C TYR A 18 7.48 7.33 0.32
N GLU A 19 7.57 8.42 1.10
CA GLU A 19 6.41 9.24 1.45
C GLU A 19 5.76 9.87 0.21
N THR A 20 6.57 10.40 -0.71
CA THR A 20 6.07 11.01 -1.95
C THR A 20 5.46 9.95 -2.87
N TRP A 21 6.07 8.78 -2.95
CA TRP A 21 5.57 7.65 -3.73
C TRP A 21 4.23 7.13 -3.16
N ALA A 22 4.15 6.95 -1.84
CA ALA A 22 2.96 6.42 -1.16
C ALA A 22 1.73 7.33 -1.39
N VAL A 23 1.91 8.66 -1.28
CA VAL A 23 0.83 9.62 -1.56
C VAL A 23 0.39 9.55 -3.02
N ARG A 24 1.34 9.54 -3.96
CA ARG A 24 1.03 9.46 -5.40
C ARG A 24 0.28 8.18 -5.76
N MET A 25 0.74 7.03 -5.25
CA MET A 25 0.12 5.73 -5.52
C MET A 25 -1.27 5.65 -4.91
N THR A 26 -1.45 6.14 -3.68
CA THR A 26 -2.77 6.18 -3.03
C THR A 26 -3.79 6.97 -3.86
N VAL A 27 -3.44 8.21 -4.26
CA VAL A 27 -4.32 9.05 -5.07
C VAL A 27 -4.63 8.41 -6.42
N HIS A 28 -3.63 7.79 -7.06
CA HIS A 28 -3.80 7.13 -8.34
C HIS A 28 -4.77 5.95 -8.26
N LEU A 29 -4.63 5.08 -7.26
CA LEU A 29 -5.52 3.93 -7.06
C LEU A 29 -6.93 4.35 -6.65
N GLN A 30 -7.07 5.42 -5.87
CA GLN A 30 -8.37 6.01 -5.53
C GLN A 30 -9.06 6.60 -6.76
N ALA A 31 -8.34 7.33 -7.62
CA ALA A 31 -8.89 7.90 -8.85
C ALA A 31 -9.31 6.83 -9.86
N LEU A 32 -8.63 5.67 -9.84
CA LEU A 32 -8.95 4.52 -10.67
C LEU A 32 -10.06 3.62 -10.07
N ASP A 33 -10.58 3.94 -8.88
CA ASP A 33 -11.58 3.14 -8.15
C ASP A 33 -11.14 1.69 -7.89
N VAL A 34 -9.82 1.45 -7.83
CA VAL A 34 -9.23 0.14 -7.57
C VAL A 34 -8.66 0.01 -6.16
N TRP A 35 -8.69 1.09 -5.38
CA TRP A 35 -8.22 1.09 -4.00
C TRP A 35 -8.97 0.07 -3.14
N GLU A 36 -10.31 0.01 -3.28
CA GLU A 36 -11.14 -0.94 -2.54
C GLU A 36 -10.79 -2.39 -2.90
N ALA A 37 -10.60 -2.70 -4.19
CA ALA A 37 -10.19 -4.04 -4.62
C ALA A 37 -8.80 -4.44 -4.07
N VAL A 38 -7.84 -3.51 -4.09
CA VAL A 38 -6.49 -3.76 -3.51
C VAL A 38 -6.57 -3.99 -2.00
N GLU A 39 -7.45 -3.29 -1.31
CA GLU A 39 -7.68 -3.43 0.13
C GLU A 39 -8.45 -4.71 0.49
N GLU A 40 -9.51 -5.03 -0.25
CA GLU A 40 -10.35 -6.22 -0.04
C GLU A 40 -9.58 -7.50 -0.33
N ASN A 41 -8.73 -7.50 -1.36
CA ASN A 41 -7.86 -8.63 -1.69
C ASN A 41 -6.61 -8.72 -0.78
N TYR A 42 -6.45 -7.81 0.18
CA TYR A 42 -5.36 -7.87 1.14
C TYR A 42 -5.63 -8.89 2.23
N GLU A 43 -5.20 -10.13 2.02
CA GLU A 43 -5.23 -11.13 3.08
C GLU A 43 -4.14 -10.86 4.12
N VAL A 44 -4.53 -10.74 5.39
CA VAL A 44 -3.56 -10.67 6.49
C VAL A 44 -2.86 -12.02 6.60
N PRO A 45 -1.54 -12.10 6.37
CA PRO A 45 -0.82 -13.37 6.41
C PRO A 45 -0.99 -14.07 7.76
N PRO A 46 -1.09 -15.41 7.79
CA PRO A 46 -1.21 -16.12 9.06
C PRO A 46 0.03 -15.87 9.93
N LEU A 47 -0.20 -15.80 11.25
CA LEU A 47 0.88 -15.78 12.21
C LEU A 47 1.70 -17.07 12.09
N GLY A 48 3.03 -16.96 12.16
CA GLY A 48 3.92 -18.13 12.23
C GLY A 48 3.74 -18.92 13.53
N ALA A 49 4.37 -20.10 13.63
CA ALA A 49 4.19 -21.03 14.76
C ALA A 49 4.62 -20.47 16.13
N ASN A 50 5.48 -19.44 16.18
CA ASN A 50 5.91 -18.78 17.41
C ASN A 50 5.94 -17.25 17.23
N PRO A 51 4.77 -16.59 17.22
CA PRO A 51 4.70 -15.15 17.02
C PRO A 51 5.04 -14.40 18.31
N THR A 52 5.72 -13.27 18.19
CA THR A 52 5.93 -12.35 19.32
C THR A 52 4.63 -11.63 19.68
N VAL A 53 4.52 -11.14 20.92
CA VAL A 53 3.36 -10.34 21.37
C VAL A 53 3.12 -9.13 20.47
N ALA A 54 4.18 -8.51 19.95
CA ALA A 54 4.07 -7.40 18.99
C ALA A 54 3.43 -7.84 17.66
N GLN A 55 3.83 -9.00 17.13
CA GLN A 55 3.22 -9.57 15.92
C GLN A 55 1.74 -9.93 16.13
N MET A 56 1.38 -10.47 17.30
CA MET A 56 -0.01 -10.77 17.64
C MET A 56 -0.88 -9.52 17.72
N LYS A 57 -0.36 -8.41 18.27
CA LYS A 57 -1.07 -7.12 18.33
C LYS A 57 -1.29 -6.55 16.93
N LEU A 58 -0.22 -6.44 16.15
CA LEU A 58 -0.29 -5.91 14.77
C LEU A 58 -1.23 -6.75 13.88
N HIS A 59 -1.23 -8.07 14.04
CA HIS A 59 -2.13 -8.96 13.30
C HIS A 59 -3.61 -8.72 13.66
N LYS A 60 -3.92 -8.43 14.92
CA LYS A 60 -5.28 -8.07 15.35
C LYS A 60 -5.69 -6.72 14.76
N GLU A 61 -4.81 -5.72 14.80
CA GLU A 61 -5.08 -4.39 14.22
C GLU A 61 -5.35 -4.49 12.72
N ARG A 62 -4.53 -5.26 11.99
CA ARG A 62 -4.69 -5.49 10.54
C ARG A 62 -5.95 -6.28 10.17
N LYS A 63 -6.45 -7.12 11.07
CA LYS A 63 -7.72 -7.86 10.89
C LYS A 63 -8.97 -7.08 11.27
N THR A 64 -8.84 -5.95 11.97
CA THR A 64 -9.96 -5.17 12.52
C THR A 64 -10.10 -3.81 11.82
N ARG A 65 -9.48 -3.65 10.64
CA ARG A 65 -9.75 -2.52 9.76
C ARG A 65 -11.16 -2.62 9.19
#